data_AF-A0A2G6L2D8-F1
#
_entry.id   AF-A0A2G6L2D8-F1
#
_cell.length_a   1.000
_cell.length_b   1.000
_cell.length_c   1.000
_cell.angle_alpha   90.00
_cell.angle_beta   90.00
_cell.angle_gamma   90.00
#
_symmetry.space_group_name_H-M   'P 1'
#
loop_
_entity.id
_entity.type
_entity.pdbx_description
1 polymer ?
#
loop_
_entity_poly.entity_id
_entity_poly.type
_entity_poly.pdbx_seq_one_letter_code
_entity_poly.pdbx_strand_id
1 'polypeptide(L)'
;MSPKKHPLASVIPIRLLLIIACLMISAGCESLRYYGQAIHGQVDILARRRPINQLLIEPDTPETLKMKLRHVLDIREFAKNELHLPVADHYLSFVALERPY
;
A
#
# COMPACT_ATOMS: atom_id res chain seq x y z
N MET A 1 39.52 19.52 -51.74
CA MET A 1 39.83 18.96 -50.41
C MET A 1 38.60 19.12 -49.52
N SER A 2 37.70 18.12 -49.47
CA SER A 2 36.44 18.22 -48.70
C SER A 2 36.46 17.15 -47.59
N PRO A 3 36.31 17.51 -46.31
CA PRO A 3 36.50 16.57 -45.21
C PRO A 3 35.28 15.64 -45.10
N LYS A 4 35.53 14.32 -45.17
CA LYS A 4 34.54 13.30 -44.86
C LYS A 4 34.15 13.44 -43.38
N LYS A 5 32.93 13.91 -43.09
CA LYS A 5 32.37 13.90 -41.73
C LYS A 5 32.17 12.43 -41.32
N HIS A 6 33.04 11.95 -40.44
CA HIS A 6 33.00 10.58 -39.96
C HIS A 6 31.68 10.30 -39.20
N PRO A 7 30.99 9.18 -39.47
CA PRO A 7 29.74 8.81 -38.81
C PRO A 7 29.89 8.59 -37.29
N LEU A 8 31.14 8.49 -36.80
CA LEU A 8 31.46 8.25 -35.39
C LEU A 8 30.93 9.32 -34.43
N ALA A 9 30.85 10.60 -34.84
CA ALA A 9 30.43 11.68 -33.95
C ALA A 9 28.93 11.63 -33.58
N SER A 10 28.08 11.05 -34.45
CA SER A 10 26.63 10.96 -34.22
C SER A 10 26.21 9.76 -33.38
N VAL A 11 27.00 8.69 -33.35
CA VAL A 11 26.70 7.47 -32.56
C VAL A 11 27.11 7.61 -31.09
N ILE A 12 28.08 8.46 -30.77
CA ILE A 12 28.54 8.75 -29.39
C ILE A 12 27.41 9.34 -28.52
N PRO A 13 26.66 10.38 -28.93
CA PRO A 13 25.58 10.92 -28.11
C PRO A 13 24.42 9.93 -27.96
N ILE A 14 24.12 9.13 -28.98
CA ILE A 14 23.09 8.08 -28.91
C ILE A 14 23.50 7.00 -27.91
N ARG A 15 24.76 6.55 -27.93
CA ARG A 15 25.29 5.58 -26.96
C ARG A 15 25.25 6.11 -25.54
N LEU A 16 25.63 7.37 -25.32
CA LEU A 16 25.58 7.99 -24.00
C LEU A 16 24.13 8.08 -23.47
N LEU A 17 23.19 8.45 -24.34
CA LEU A 17 21.77 8.56 -23.99
C LEU A 17 21.17 7.19 -23.66
N LEU A 18 21.54 6.14 -24.40
CA LEU A 18 21.17 4.75 -24.08
C LEU A 18 21.77 4.26 -22.76
N ILE A 19 23.02 4.62 -22.44
CA ILE A 19 23.66 4.27 -21.16
C ILE A 19 22.93 4.95 -20.00
N ILE A 20 22.60 6.24 -20.13
CA ILE A 20 21.86 6.98 -19.10
C ILE A 20 20.46 6.39 -18.91
N ALA A 21 19.74 6.08 -19.99
CA ALA A 21 18.43 5.42 -19.91
C ALA A 21 18.52 4.04 -19.22
N CYS A 22 19.56 3.25 -19.54
CA CYS A 22 19.81 1.96 -18.90
C CYS A 22 20.08 2.09 -17.39
N LEU A 23 20.86 3.08 -16.97
CA LEU A 23 21.11 3.38 -15.54
C LEU A 23 19.83 3.81 -14.80
N MET A 24 18.97 4.60 -15.45
CA MET A 24 17.71 5.04 -14.85
C MET A 24 16.72 3.88 -14.67
N ILE A 25 16.65 2.96 -15.64
CA ILE A 25 15.78 1.78 -15.56
C ILE A 25 16.28 0.78 -14.51
N SER A 26 17.60 0.59 -14.40
CA SER A 26 18.17 -0.32 -13.39
C SER A 26 17.98 0.17 -11.96
N ALA A 27 18.03 1.49 -11.72
CA ALA A 27 17.73 2.09 -10.43
C ALA A 27 16.24 1.97 -10.02
N GLY A 28 15.34 1.83 -10.99
CA GLY A 28 13.88 1.77 -10.76
C GLY A 28 13.30 0.36 -10.54
N CYS A 29 14.04 -0.70 -10.88
CA CYS A 29 13.50 -2.07 -10.87
C CYS A 29 13.11 -2.55 -9.46
N GLU A 30 13.92 -2.22 -8.46
CA GLU A 30 13.61 -2.53 -7.06
C GLU A 30 12.45 -1.68 -6.51
N SER A 31 12.44 -0.39 -6.85
CA SER A 31 11.37 0.54 -6.44
C SER A 31 10.02 0.11 -7.00
N LEU A 32 9.97 -0.26 -8.29
CA LEU A 32 8.73 -0.70 -8.93
C LEU A 32 8.20 -2.00 -8.29
N ARG A 33 9.08 -2.95 -7.98
CA ARG A 33 8.72 -4.17 -7.26
C ARG A 33 8.20 -3.88 -5.86
N TYR A 34 8.88 -3.01 -5.12
CA TYR A 34 8.50 -2.62 -3.77
C TYR A 34 7.13 -1.95 -3.72
N TYR A 35 6.91 -0.93 -4.57
CA TYR A 35 5.62 -0.25 -4.63
C TYR A 35 4.52 -1.16 -5.17
N GLY A 36 4.84 -2.04 -6.13
CA GLY A 36 3.92 -3.08 -6.59
C GLY A 36 3.44 -3.98 -5.45
N GLN A 37 4.36 -4.45 -4.60
CA GLN A 37 4.02 -5.24 -3.41
C GLN A 37 3.16 -4.43 -2.41
N ALA A 38 3.53 -3.18 -2.14
CA ALA A 38 2.81 -2.34 -1.18
C ALA A 38 1.37 -2.04 -1.65
N ILE A 39 1.20 -1.74 -2.94
CA ILE A 39 -0.11 -1.53 -3.55
C ILE A 39 -0.94 -2.81 -3.48
N HIS A 40 -0.35 -3.95 -3.84
CA HIS A 40 -1.03 -5.24 -3.77
C HIS A 40 -1.53 -5.54 -2.34
N GLY A 41 -0.65 -5.39 -1.34
CA GLY A 41 -1.04 -5.61 0.05
C GLY A 41 -2.14 -4.66 0.52
N GLN A 42 -2.08 -3.38 0.12
CA GLN A 42 -3.13 -2.41 0.44
C GLN A 42 -4.47 -2.80 -0.19
N VAL A 43 -4.46 -3.19 -1.46
CA VAL A 43 -5.66 -3.66 -2.17
C VAL A 43 -6.25 -4.89 -1.49
N ASP A 44 -5.40 -5.86 -1.10
CA ASP A 44 -5.85 -7.06 -0.40
C ASP A 44 -6.51 -6.76 0.96
N ILE A 45 -6.01 -5.77 1.70
CA ILE A 45 -6.60 -5.31 2.96
C ILE A 45 -7.97 -4.68 2.69
N LEU A 46 -8.05 -3.80 1.69
CA LEU A 46 -9.30 -3.11 1.34
C LEU A 46 -10.38 -4.09 0.84
N ALA A 47 -9.98 -5.12 0.09
CA ALA A 47 -10.89 -6.14 -0.43
C ALA A 47 -11.42 -7.09 0.68
N ARG A 48 -10.59 -7.41 1.68
CA ARG A 48 -10.93 -8.36 2.75
C ARG A 48 -11.56 -7.73 3.99
N ARG A 49 -11.67 -6.41 4.06
CA ARG A 49 -12.24 -5.73 5.24
C ARG A 49 -13.70 -6.10 5.46
N ARG A 50 -14.02 -6.37 6.72
CA ARG A 50 -15.37 -6.71 7.18
C ARG A 50 -15.84 -5.65 8.19
N PRO A 51 -17.08 -5.14 8.07
CA PRO A 51 -17.67 -4.27 9.08
C PRO A 51 -17.71 -4.95 10.46
N ILE A 52 -17.32 -4.22 11.51
CA ILE A 52 -17.30 -4.77 12.88
C ILE A 52 -18.70 -5.20 13.32
N ASN A 53 -19.73 -4.41 13.00
CA ASN A 53 -21.12 -4.73 13.35
C ASN A 53 -21.58 -6.07 12.77
N GLN A 54 -21.13 -6.46 11.57
CA GLN A 54 -21.41 -7.76 10.96
C GLN A 54 -20.69 -8.88 11.72
N LEU A 55 -19.41 -8.70 12.03
CA LEU A 55 -18.62 -9.69 12.79
C LEU A 55 -19.19 -9.92 14.20
N LEU A 56 -19.78 -8.90 14.84
CA LEU A 56 -20.37 -9.06 16.17
C LEU A 56 -21.63 -9.94 16.18
N ILE A 57 -22.40 -9.97 15.08
CA ILE A 57 -23.63 -10.77 14.96
C ILE A 57 -23.40 -12.14 14.32
N GLU A 58 -22.28 -12.33 13.61
CA GLU A 58 -21.95 -13.61 12.97
C GLU A 58 -21.70 -14.70 14.02
N PRO A 59 -22.35 -15.88 13.91
CA PRO A 59 -22.20 -16.96 14.89
C PRO A 59 -20.77 -17.54 14.90
N ASP A 60 -20.11 -17.56 13.74
CA ASP A 60 -18.80 -18.18 13.57
C ASP A 60 -17.63 -17.26 13.98
N THR A 61 -17.91 -16.00 14.34
CA THR A 61 -16.87 -15.10 14.84
C THR A 61 -16.48 -15.48 16.27
N PRO A 62 -15.19 -15.78 16.55
CA PRO A 62 -14.74 -16.16 17.89
C PRO A 62 -15.09 -15.12 18.95
N GLU A 63 -15.57 -15.55 20.12
CA GLU A 63 -16.02 -14.63 21.17
C GLU A 63 -14.88 -13.72 21.66
N THR A 64 -13.65 -14.21 21.69
CA THR A 64 -12.46 -13.41 22.03
C THR A 64 -12.24 -12.25 21.04
N LEU A 65 -12.52 -12.47 19.76
CA LEU A 65 -12.48 -11.42 18.75
C LEU A 65 -13.64 -10.45 18.97
N LYS A 66 -14.87 -10.93 19.22
CA LYS A 66 -16.02 -10.06 19.51
C LYS A 66 -15.77 -9.14 20.70
N MET A 67 -15.18 -9.66 21.80
CA MET A 67 -14.82 -8.85 22.96
C MET A 67 -13.85 -7.71 22.60
N LYS A 68 -12.79 -8.00 21.84
CA LYS A 68 -11.83 -6.98 21.38
C LYS A 68 -12.51 -5.94 20.48
N LEU A 69 -13.37 -6.38 19.59
CA LEU A 69 -14.08 -5.49 18.67
C LEU A 69 -15.09 -4.58 19.41
N ARG A 70 -15.82 -5.10 20.41
CA ARG A 70 -16.67 -4.28 21.29
C ARG A 70 -15.84 -3.21 22.00
N HIS A 71 -14.69 -3.57 22.54
CA HIS A 71 -13.80 -2.63 23.20
C HIS A 71 -13.31 -1.49 22.28
N VAL A 72 -13.02 -1.79 21.01
CA VAL A 72 -12.69 -0.76 20.01
C VAL A 72 -13.86 0.21 19.80
N LEU A 73 -15.11 -0.28 19.79
CA LEU A 73 -16.29 0.58 19.67
C LEU A 73 -16.47 1.46 20.91
N ASP A 74 -16.24 0.93 22.11
CA ASP A 74 -16.29 1.70 23.37
C ASP A 74 -15.25 2.82 23.38
N ILE A 75 -14.00 2.52 22.98
CA ILE A 75 -12.93 3.52 22.85
C ILE A 75 -13.33 4.61 21.85
N ARG A 76 -13.95 4.23 20.73
CA ARG A 76 -14.41 5.19 19.73
C ARG A 76 -15.53 6.08 20.26
N GLU A 77 -16.45 5.52 21.05
CA GLU A 77 -17.50 6.28 21.71
C GLU A 77 -16.93 7.29 22.72
N PHE A 78 -15.97 6.86 23.55
CA PHE A 78 -15.23 7.74 24.44
C PHE A 78 -14.51 8.86 23.68
N ALA A 79 -13.78 8.53 22.60
CA ALA A 79 -13.08 9.51 21.78
C ALA A 79 -14.02 10.56 21.18
N LYS A 80 -15.24 10.16 20.82
CA LYS A 80 -16.28 11.07 20.31
C LYS A 80 -16.89 11.92 21.43
N ASN A 81 -17.33 11.30 22.51
CA ASN A 81 -18.20 11.94 23.50
C ASN A 81 -17.40 12.72 24.55
N GLU A 82 -16.26 12.19 25.00
CA GLU A 82 -15.45 12.79 26.06
C GLU A 82 -14.34 13.66 25.47
N LEU A 83 -13.65 13.15 24.44
CA LEU A 83 -12.54 13.87 23.81
C LEU A 83 -12.94 14.77 22.64
N HIS A 84 -14.21 14.70 22.20
CA HIS A 84 -14.73 15.52 21.10
C HIS A 84 -13.93 15.37 19.79
N LEU A 85 -13.34 14.19 19.55
CA LEU A 85 -12.56 13.91 18.34
C LEU A 85 -13.48 13.54 17.16
N PRO A 86 -13.09 13.91 15.92
CA PRO A 86 -13.83 13.52 14.73
C PRO A 86 -13.61 12.03 14.42
N VAL A 87 -14.49 11.16 14.92
CA VAL A 87 -14.33 9.70 14.77
C VAL A 87 -14.82 9.11 13.43
N ALA A 88 -15.62 9.85 12.66
CA ALA A 88 -16.13 9.48 11.32
C ALA A 88 -16.38 7.95 11.14
N ASP A 89 -15.88 7.39 10.04
CA ASP A 89 -15.90 5.95 9.72
C ASP A 89 -14.61 5.22 10.15
N HIS A 90 -13.76 5.88 10.94
CA HIS A 90 -12.50 5.30 11.37
C HIS A 90 -12.74 4.15 12.35
N TYR A 91 -11.94 3.09 12.22
CA TYR A 91 -11.96 1.92 13.12
C TYR A 91 -13.30 1.16 13.18
N LEU A 92 -14.14 1.24 12.13
CA LEU A 92 -15.41 0.49 12.03
C LEU A 92 -15.31 -0.81 11.23
N SER A 93 -14.14 -1.15 10.71
CA SER A 93 -13.90 -2.37 9.94
C SER A 93 -12.66 -3.11 10.43
N PHE A 94 -12.67 -4.43 10.28
CA PHE A 94 -11.60 -5.33 10.66
C PHE A 94 -11.14 -6.18 9.47
N VAL A 95 -9.84 -6.49 9.41
CA VAL A 95 -9.25 -7.43 8.46
C VAL A 95 -8.45 -8.43 9.28
N ALA A 96 -8.78 -9.71 9.17
CA ALA A 96 -7.93 -10.76 9.71
C ALA A 96 -6.66 -10.84 8.87
N LEU A 97 -5.51 -10.59 9.49
CA LEU A 97 -4.21 -10.78 8.85
C LEU A 97 -3.71 -12.17 9.21
N GLU A 98 -3.39 -12.97 8.20
CA GLU A 98 -2.69 -14.24 8.36
C GLU A 98 -1.22 -13.95 8.67
N ARG A 99 -0.94 -13.54 9.92
CA ARG A 99 0.43 -13.36 10.40
C ARG A 99 0.70 -14.28 11.58
N PRO A 100 1.88 -14.91 11.63
CA PRO A 100 2.26 -15.75 12.76
C PRO A 100 2.47 -14.96 14.06
N TYR A 101 2.47 -13.62 14.01
CA TYR A 101 2.55 -12.70 15.14
C TYR A 101 1.98 -11.33 14.77
#